data_AF-A0A7S0CXR1-F1
#
_entry.id   AF-A0A7S0CXR1-F1
#
_cell.length_a   1.000
_cell.length_b   1.000
_cell.length_c   1.000
_cell.angle_alpha   90.00
_cell.angle_beta   90.00
_cell.angle_gamma   90.00
#
_symmetry.space_group_name_H-M   'P 1'
#
loop_
_entity.id
_entity.type
_entity.pdbx_description
1 polymer ?
#
loop_
_entity_poly.entity_id
_entity_poly.type
_entity_poly.pdbx_seq_one_letter_code
_entity_poly.pdbx_strand_id
1 'polypeptide(L)'
;GSRLGVIVEVNCETDFVARGDVFKELVADIAMQVAACPDIEYVSPDDVDPAMVEAERAVQMKMEDMLSKPENIREKIVQGRLDKMVNEKALIKQDFIKDTTKTVEEIIKEATASIGEKISVRRFVKYNLGEGMEKREEDFAAEVEAQTKALAEKAAAKKEEPKKEEEPKKEEEAAKPTVAISAKQVKEIRDKTGAGMMDCKKALGECNGDLEEAIVWLRKKGMASADKKASRIAAEGAVAQYIHAGSRLGVLVEVNCETDFVARGDVFKELVADIAMQVAACPDIEYVSPD
;
A
#
# COMPACT_ATOMS: atom_id res chain seq x y z
N GLY A 1 10.88 1.63 -4.33
CA GLY A 1 9.57 2.29 -4.37
C GLY A 1 8.77 1.86 -3.17
N SER A 2 7.86 2.69 -2.66
CA SER A 2 7.09 2.46 -1.42
C SER A 2 5.98 1.40 -1.55
N ARG A 3 6.23 0.33 -2.32
CA ARG A 3 5.25 -0.74 -2.60
C ARG A 3 5.42 -1.96 -1.70
N LEU A 4 6.47 -1.99 -0.91
CA LEU A 4 6.78 -3.05 0.05
C LEU A 4 7.16 -2.38 1.35
N GLY A 5 6.55 -2.83 2.45
CA GLY A 5 6.89 -2.39 3.80
C GLY A 5 7.02 -3.57 4.73
N VAL A 6 8.02 -3.52 5.60
CA VAL A 6 8.28 -4.54 6.61
C VAL A 6 8.49 -3.87 7.95
N ILE A 7 7.86 -4.39 8.99
CA ILE A 7 8.20 -4.10 10.39
C ILE A 7 8.62 -5.40 11.05
N VAL A 8 9.75 -5.36 11.76
CA VAL A 8 10.25 -6.48 12.57
C VAL A 8 10.43 -6.00 13.99
N GLU A 9 9.95 -6.79 14.96
CA GLU A 9 10.25 -6.60 16.38
C GLU A 9 11.37 -7.56 16.77
N VAL A 10 12.53 -7.00 17.12
CA VAL A 10 13.70 -7.76 17.61
C VAL A 10 14.00 -7.30 19.03
N ASN A 11 14.08 -8.27 19.94
CA ASN A 11 14.32 -8.02 21.36
C ASN A 11 15.78 -8.28 21.72
N CYS A 12 16.31 -7.45 22.62
CA CYS A 12 17.51 -7.67 23.42
C CYS A 12 17.17 -7.43 24.91
N GLU A 13 18.13 -7.60 25.80
CA GLU A 13 17.89 -7.50 27.24
C GLU A 13 17.95 -6.06 27.74
N THR A 14 18.84 -5.24 27.17
CA THR A 14 19.05 -3.86 27.62
C THR A 14 18.87 -2.81 26.53
N ASP A 15 18.50 -1.59 26.95
CA ASP A 15 18.38 -0.44 26.03
C ASP A 15 19.75 0.04 25.53
N PHE A 16 20.82 -0.28 26.25
CA PHE A 16 22.20 -0.02 25.82
C PHE A 16 22.52 -0.81 24.55
N VAL A 17 22.23 -2.11 24.52
CA VAL A 17 22.40 -2.95 23.32
C VAL A 17 21.46 -2.51 22.21
N ALA A 18 20.19 -2.22 22.52
CA ALA A 18 19.21 -1.77 21.52
C ALA A 18 19.66 -0.52 20.74
N ARG A 19 20.48 0.35 21.37
CA ARG A 19 21.01 1.57 20.75
C ARG A 19 22.35 1.36 20.04
N GLY A 20 23.00 0.22 20.22
CA GLY A 20 24.28 -0.12 19.61
C GLY A 20 24.16 -0.38 18.10
N ASP A 21 25.22 -0.05 17.35
CA ASP A 21 25.21 -0.14 15.90
C ASP A 21 25.14 -1.59 15.40
N VAL A 22 25.80 -2.52 16.08
CA VAL A 22 25.76 -3.96 15.74
C VAL A 22 24.33 -4.51 15.82
N PHE A 23 23.59 -4.15 16.88
CA PHE A 23 22.20 -4.57 17.02
C PHE A 23 21.32 -3.92 15.95
N LYS A 24 21.47 -2.62 15.70
CA LYS A 24 20.72 -1.91 14.65
C LYS A 24 20.96 -2.47 13.25
N GLU A 25 22.20 -2.82 12.93
CA GLU A 25 22.56 -3.45 11.66
C GLU A 25 21.90 -4.82 11.52
N LEU A 26 21.95 -5.66 12.56
CA LEU A 26 21.24 -6.94 12.58
C LEU A 26 19.72 -6.75 12.35
N VAL A 27 19.08 -5.78 13.02
CA VAL A 27 17.65 -5.50 12.84
C VAL A 27 17.34 -5.08 11.40
N ALA A 28 18.15 -4.20 10.81
CA ALA A 28 17.99 -3.76 9.43
C ALA A 28 18.14 -4.93 8.45
N ASP A 29 19.10 -5.83 8.71
CA ASP A 29 19.36 -6.99 7.88
C ASP A 29 18.25 -8.03 7.96
N ILE A 30 17.69 -8.27 9.14
CA ILE A 30 16.52 -9.14 9.32
C ILE A 30 15.30 -8.53 8.61
N ALA A 31 15.09 -7.22 8.70
CA ALA A 31 14.01 -6.57 7.97
C ALA A 31 14.18 -6.70 6.45
N MET A 32 15.42 -6.58 5.95
CA MET A 32 15.74 -6.79 4.54
C MET A 32 15.56 -8.26 4.12
N GLN A 33 15.90 -9.22 4.98
CA GLN A 33 15.63 -10.64 4.76
C GLN A 33 14.13 -10.89 4.57
N VAL A 34 13.29 -10.42 5.49
CA VAL A 34 11.83 -10.57 5.42
C VAL A 34 11.27 -9.92 4.14
N ALA A 35 11.83 -8.77 3.75
CA ALA A 35 11.44 -8.08 2.52
C ALA A 35 11.84 -8.85 1.26
N ALA A 36 13.00 -9.50 1.25
CA ALA A 36 13.54 -10.22 0.10
C ALA A 36 12.93 -11.62 -0.09
N CYS A 37 12.37 -12.21 0.97
CA CYS A 37 11.83 -13.57 0.95
C CYS A 37 10.28 -13.53 0.94
N PRO A 38 9.63 -13.73 -0.22
CA PRO A 38 8.18 -13.62 -0.34
C PRO A 38 7.43 -14.72 0.44
N ASP A 39 8.01 -15.90 0.56
CA ASP A 39 7.33 -17.09 1.10
C ASP A 39 7.39 -17.21 2.63
N ILE A 40 8.14 -16.34 3.32
CA ILE A 40 8.19 -16.35 4.79
C ILE A 40 6.87 -15.84 5.35
N GLU A 41 6.25 -16.67 6.18
CA GLU A 41 4.98 -16.39 6.86
C GLU A 41 5.14 -16.21 8.37
N TYR A 42 6.16 -16.83 8.98
CA TYR A 42 6.37 -16.81 10.43
C TYR A 42 7.85 -16.86 10.83
N VAL A 43 8.15 -16.60 12.11
CA VAL A 43 9.53 -16.48 12.59
C VAL A 43 10.21 -17.85 12.67
N SER A 44 9.56 -18.82 13.30
CA SER A 44 10.10 -20.15 13.55
C SER A 44 9.11 -21.25 13.16
N PRO A 45 9.58 -22.48 12.91
CA PRO A 45 8.71 -23.63 12.64
C PRO A 45 7.64 -23.87 13.72
N ASP A 46 7.91 -23.46 14.96
CA ASP A 46 7.00 -23.62 16.09
C ASP A 46 5.83 -22.62 16.07
N ASP A 47 5.93 -21.56 15.27
CA ASP A 47 4.90 -20.51 15.14
C ASP A 47 3.83 -20.85 14.09
N VAL A 48 3.96 -21.99 13.40
CA VAL A 48 2.99 -22.42 12.38
C VAL A 48 1.65 -22.77 13.01
N ASP A 49 0.55 -22.38 12.37
CA ASP A 49 -0.80 -22.76 12.82
C ASP A 49 -0.97 -24.29 12.73
N PRO A 50 -1.20 -25.00 13.86
CA PRO A 50 -1.40 -26.43 13.86
C PRO A 50 -2.57 -26.88 12.98
N ALA A 51 -3.62 -26.06 12.85
CA ALA A 51 -4.78 -26.37 12.01
C ALA A 51 -4.40 -26.40 10.52
N MET A 52 -3.52 -25.50 10.08
CA MET A 52 -3.00 -25.48 8.71
C MET A 52 -2.15 -26.72 8.43
N VAL A 53 -1.27 -27.10 9.37
CA VAL A 53 -0.42 -28.31 9.23
C VAL A 53 -1.26 -29.57 9.14
N GLU A 54 -2.30 -29.72 9.96
CA GLU A 54 -3.19 -30.88 9.92
C GLU A 54 -4.05 -30.91 8.65
N ALA A 55 -4.52 -29.75 8.18
CA ALA A 55 -5.24 -29.65 6.91
C ALA A 55 -4.35 -30.07 5.73
N GLU A 56 -3.12 -29.54 5.65
CA GLU A 56 -2.16 -29.91 4.61
C GLU A 56 -1.75 -31.38 4.71
N ARG A 57 -1.56 -31.92 5.93
CA ARG A 57 -1.29 -33.34 6.16
C ARG A 57 -2.40 -34.20 5.56
N ALA A 58 -3.67 -33.85 5.81
CA ALA A 58 -4.81 -34.59 5.29
C ALA A 58 -4.89 -34.55 3.76
N VAL A 59 -4.48 -33.45 3.13
CA VAL A 59 -4.37 -33.31 1.67
C VAL A 59 -3.24 -34.20 1.13
N GLN A 60 -2.04 -34.10 1.70
CA GLN A 60 -0.86 -34.89 1.31
C GLN A 60 -1.12 -36.40 1.42
N MET A 61 -1.82 -36.84 2.48
CA MET A 61 -2.20 -38.24 2.68
C MET A 61 -3.11 -38.80 1.59
N LYS A 62 -3.87 -37.94 0.91
CA LYS A 62 -4.82 -38.31 -0.15
C LYS A 62 -4.20 -38.21 -1.55
N MET A 63 -2.97 -37.73 -1.70
CA MET A 63 -2.31 -37.65 -3.00
C MET A 63 -2.08 -39.04 -3.61
N GLU A 64 -2.24 -39.16 -4.93
CA GLU A 64 -2.17 -40.45 -5.63
C GLU A 64 -0.81 -41.15 -5.45
N ASP A 65 0.27 -40.38 -5.39
CA ASP A 65 1.62 -40.89 -5.18
C ASP A 65 1.84 -41.46 -3.76
N MET A 66 0.99 -41.07 -2.79
CA MET A 66 0.98 -41.59 -1.43
C MET A 66 0.13 -42.86 -1.29
N LEU A 67 -0.90 -43.05 -2.12
CA LEU A 67 -1.79 -44.22 -2.06
C LEU A 67 -1.08 -45.53 -2.43
N SER A 68 -0.01 -45.45 -3.23
CA SER A 68 0.80 -46.60 -3.65
C SER A 68 1.78 -47.10 -2.58
N LYS A 69 1.94 -46.38 -1.47
CA LYS A 69 2.97 -46.66 -0.45
C LYS A 69 2.36 -47.27 0.82
N PRO A 70 3.10 -48.14 1.54
CA PRO A 70 2.66 -48.66 2.84
C PRO A 70 2.41 -47.52 3.84
N GLU A 71 1.41 -47.68 4.71
CA GLU A 71 0.91 -46.64 5.62
C GLU A 71 2.00 -46.01 6.51
N ASN A 72 2.88 -46.84 7.07
CA ASN A 72 4.03 -46.41 7.88
C ASN A 72 5.11 -45.62 7.09
N ILE A 73 5.25 -45.90 5.79
CA ILE A 73 6.17 -45.16 4.90
C ILE A 73 5.50 -43.85 4.45
N ARG A 74 4.20 -43.89 4.18
CA ARG A 74 3.39 -42.73 3.82
C ARG A 74 3.45 -41.66 4.90
N GLU A 75 3.23 -42.01 6.17
CA GLU A 75 3.34 -41.07 7.30
C GLU A 75 4.69 -40.37 7.35
N LYS A 76 5.79 -41.11 7.21
CA LYS A 76 7.14 -40.52 7.24
C LYS A 76 7.41 -39.59 6.07
N ILE A 77 6.92 -39.93 4.88
CA ILE A 77 7.09 -39.08 3.69
C ILE A 77 6.27 -37.80 3.83
N VAL A 78 5.01 -37.93 4.24
CA VAL A 78 4.13 -36.78 4.47
C VAL A 78 4.73 -35.88 5.55
N GLN A 79 5.24 -36.45 6.65
CA GLN A 79 5.93 -35.67 7.68
C GLN A 79 7.12 -34.90 7.11
N GLY A 80 7.99 -35.54 6.33
CA GLY A 80 9.14 -34.86 5.71
C GLY A 80 8.73 -33.75 4.74
N ARG A 81 7.60 -33.89 4.03
CA ARG A 81 7.03 -32.82 3.19
C ARG A 81 6.50 -31.66 4.01
N LEU A 82 5.80 -31.96 5.11
CA LEU A 82 5.30 -30.94 6.03
C LEU A 82 6.46 -30.19 6.70
N ASP A 83 7.47 -30.90 7.20
CA ASP A 83 8.66 -30.28 7.79
C ASP A 83 9.36 -29.37 6.79
N LYS A 84 9.49 -29.82 5.52
CA LYS A 84 10.05 -28.99 4.45
C LYS A 84 9.21 -27.73 4.23
N MET A 85 7.90 -27.87 4.04
CA MET A 85 6.99 -26.74 3.85
C MET A 85 7.06 -25.76 5.02
N VAL A 86 7.09 -26.28 6.25
CA VAL A 86 7.14 -25.45 7.46
C VAL A 86 8.45 -24.69 7.55
N ASN A 87 9.57 -25.36 7.30
CA ASN A 87 10.88 -24.73 7.31
C ASN A 87 11.04 -23.69 6.19
N GLU A 88 10.50 -23.95 4.98
CA GLU A 88 10.54 -23.01 3.86
C GLU A 88 9.80 -21.70 4.16
N LYS A 89 8.80 -21.73 5.04
CA LYS A 89 8.03 -20.55 5.45
C LYS A 89 8.52 -19.90 6.75
N ALA A 90 9.51 -20.51 7.43
CA ALA A 90 10.08 -20.01 8.68
C ALA A 90 11.31 -19.12 8.43
N LEU A 91 11.31 -17.91 8.99
CA LEU A 91 12.39 -16.92 8.84
C LEU A 91 13.75 -17.47 9.30
N ILE A 92 13.81 -18.05 10.50
CA ILE A 92 15.08 -18.49 11.09
C ILE A 92 15.74 -19.63 10.29
N LYS A 93 14.97 -20.35 9.47
CA LYS A 93 15.45 -21.47 8.64
C LYS A 93 15.91 -21.03 7.25
N GLN A 94 15.69 -19.78 6.88
CA GLN A 94 16.13 -19.25 5.59
C GLN A 94 17.64 -19.03 5.59
N ASP A 95 18.24 -19.22 4.41
CA ASP A 95 19.59 -18.76 4.12
C ASP A 95 19.64 -17.23 4.19
N PHE A 96 20.68 -16.70 4.82
CA PHE A 96 20.82 -15.27 5.02
C PHE A 96 21.21 -14.57 3.71
N ILE A 97 20.47 -13.53 3.33
CA ILE A 97 20.61 -12.87 2.02
C ILE A 97 21.97 -12.23 1.77
N LYS A 98 22.70 -11.86 2.82
CA LYS A 98 24.06 -11.30 2.70
C LYS A 98 25.16 -12.38 2.76
N ASP A 99 24.83 -13.57 3.26
CA ASP A 99 25.74 -14.71 3.34
C ASP A 99 24.93 -16.02 3.32
N THR A 100 24.73 -16.56 2.13
CA THR A 100 23.94 -17.79 1.93
C THR A 100 24.63 -19.05 2.43
N THR A 101 25.81 -18.94 3.05
CA THR A 101 26.46 -20.08 3.73
C THR A 101 25.92 -20.30 5.13
N LYS A 102 25.15 -19.34 5.66
CA LYS A 102 24.57 -19.37 6.99
C LYS A 102 23.06 -19.12 6.93
N THR A 103 22.36 -19.68 7.90
CA THR A 103 20.94 -19.39 8.14
C THR A 103 20.78 -18.12 8.97
N VAL A 104 19.58 -17.52 8.93
CA VAL A 104 19.22 -16.40 9.81
C VAL A 104 19.38 -16.76 11.29
N GLU A 105 19.07 -18.01 11.68
CA GLU A 105 19.28 -18.52 13.04
C GLU A 105 20.76 -18.43 13.46
N GLU A 106 21.69 -18.81 12.57
CA GLU A 106 23.13 -18.77 12.83
C GLU A 106 23.64 -17.35 12.96
N ILE A 107 23.17 -16.42 12.11
CA ILE A 107 23.53 -15.00 12.19
C ILE A 107 23.05 -14.39 13.52
N ILE A 108 21.83 -14.73 13.97
CA ILE A 108 21.33 -14.29 15.28
C ILE A 108 22.18 -14.86 16.42
N LYS A 109 22.60 -16.12 16.33
CA LYS A 109 23.48 -16.76 17.34
C LYS A 109 24.85 -16.10 17.38
N GLU A 110 25.45 -15.79 16.23
CA GLU A 110 26.73 -15.07 16.15
C GLU A 110 26.64 -13.68 16.76
N ALA A 111 25.58 -12.93 16.44
CA ALA A 111 25.33 -11.63 17.04
C ALA A 111 25.12 -11.72 18.56
N THR A 112 24.34 -12.71 19.01
CA THR A 112 24.12 -13.01 20.44
C THR A 112 25.44 -13.27 21.16
N ALA A 113 26.32 -14.09 20.57
CA ALA A 113 27.63 -14.41 21.16
C ALA A 113 28.58 -13.20 21.18
N SER A 114 28.54 -12.35 20.16
CA SER A 114 29.36 -11.14 20.06
C SER A 114 28.91 -10.05 21.03
N ILE A 115 27.60 -9.82 21.13
CA ILE A 115 27.00 -8.78 21.98
C ILE A 115 26.97 -9.21 23.45
N GLY A 116 26.78 -10.50 23.73
CA GLY A 116 26.69 -11.04 25.08
C GLY A 116 25.32 -10.91 25.75
N GLU A 117 24.27 -10.60 24.97
CA GLU A 117 22.87 -10.58 25.42
C GLU A 117 22.02 -11.47 24.52
N LYS A 118 20.95 -12.05 25.08
CA LYS A 118 20.00 -12.80 24.27
C LYS A 118 19.32 -11.89 23.24
N ILE A 119 19.40 -12.29 21.97
CA ILE A 119 18.68 -11.63 20.87
C ILE A 119 17.63 -12.59 20.32
N SER A 120 16.43 -12.08 20.07
CA SER A 120 15.35 -12.86 19.47
C SER A 120 14.46 -12.01 18.59
N VAL A 121 14.14 -12.51 17.39
CA VAL A 121 13.05 -11.95 16.56
C VAL A 121 11.73 -12.41 17.18
N ARG A 122 10.86 -11.47 17.54
CA ARG A 122 9.56 -11.80 18.15
C ARG A 122 8.47 -11.99 17.13
N ARG A 123 8.41 -11.11 16.13
CA ARG A 123 7.39 -11.09 15.07
C ARG A 123 7.81 -10.15 13.95
N PHE A 124 7.18 -10.30 12.80
CA PHE A 124 7.26 -9.34 11.72
C PHE A 124 5.89 -9.21 11.04
N VAL A 125 5.71 -8.12 10.30
CA VAL A 125 4.60 -7.91 9.37
C VAL A 125 5.20 -7.41 8.06
N LYS A 126 4.66 -7.90 6.94
CA LYS A 126 5.07 -7.55 5.58
C LYS A 126 3.83 -7.15 4.79
N TYR A 127 3.84 -5.96 4.18
CA TYR A 127 2.81 -5.47 3.27
C TYR A 127 3.38 -5.36 1.87
N ASN A 128 2.74 -6.02 0.91
CA ASN A 128 2.90 -5.71 -0.51
C ASN A 128 1.69 -4.89 -0.97
N LEU A 129 1.95 -3.71 -1.54
CA LEU A 129 0.90 -2.81 -2.02
C LEU A 129 -0.03 -3.53 -3.01
N GLY A 130 -1.33 -3.54 -2.68
CA GLY A 130 -2.37 -4.17 -3.49
C GLY A 130 -2.44 -5.69 -3.37
N GLU A 131 -1.76 -6.30 -2.40
CA GLU A 131 -1.94 -7.71 -2.06
C GLU A 131 -3.39 -8.00 -1.65
N GLY A 132 -3.97 -9.09 -2.16
CA GLY A 132 -5.36 -9.47 -1.89
C GLY A 132 -6.43 -8.65 -2.63
N MET A 133 -6.05 -7.67 -3.48
CA MET A 133 -7.02 -6.95 -4.31
C MET A 133 -7.31 -7.71 -5.62
N GLU A 134 -8.59 -7.95 -5.91
CA GLU A 134 -9.02 -8.40 -7.23
C GLU A 134 -8.82 -7.28 -8.25
N LYS A 135 -7.80 -7.40 -9.11
CA LYS A 135 -7.71 -6.55 -10.31
C LYS A 135 -8.84 -6.95 -11.27
N ARG A 136 -9.87 -6.11 -11.41
CA ARG A 136 -10.70 -6.16 -12.62
C ARG A 136 -9.85 -5.67 -13.79
N GLU A 137 -9.64 -6.52 -14.79
CA GLU A 137 -9.24 -6.07 -16.11
C GLU A 137 -10.41 -5.26 -16.69
N GLU A 138 -10.41 -3.95 -16.44
CA GLU A 138 -11.28 -3.05 -17.17
C GLU A 138 -10.64 -2.78 -18.53
N ASP A 139 -11.36 -3.12 -19.60
CA ASP A 139 -10.97 -2.78 -20.97
C ASP A 139 -11.02 -1.25 -21.10
N PHE A 140 -9.86 -0.64 -20.83
CA PHE A 140 -9.66 0.80 -20.83
C PHE A 140 -10.09 1.43 -22.17
N ALA A 141 -10.05 0.66 -23.27
CA ALA A 141 -10.54 1.14 -24.55
C ALA A 141 -12.07 1.32 -24.54
N ALA A 142 -12.81 0.35 -23.99
CA ALA A 142 -14.26 0.43 -23.88
C ALA A 142 -14.71 1.55 -22.92
N GLU A 143 -13.97 1.79 -21.82
CA GLU A 143 -14.28 2.89 -20.90
C GLU A 143 -14.00 4.26 -21.52
N VAL A 144 -12.87 4.41 -22.22
CA VAL A 144 -12.53 5.65 -22.95
C VAL A 144 -13.58 5.92 -24.03
N GLU A 145 -14.00 4.92 -24.80
CA GLU A 145 -15.06 5.06 -25.80
C GLU A 145 -16.39 5.49 -25.16
N ALA A 146 -16.79 4.87 -24.05
CA ALA A 146 -18.02 5.22 -23.34
C ALA A 146 -18.00 6.66 -22.82
N GLN A 147 -16.89 7.12 -22.22
CA GLN A 147 -16.76 8.50 -21.75
C GLN A 147 -16.75 9.50 -22.90
N THR A 148 -16.08 9.18 -24.01
CA THR A 148 -16.05 10.03 -25.21
C THR A 148 -17.44 10.17 -25.83
N LYS A 149 -18.22 9.08 -25.84
CA LYS A 149 -19.60 9.05 -26.34
C LYS A 149 -20.56 9.81 -25.43
N ALA A 150 -20.45 9.64 -24.12
CA ALA A 150 -21.25 10.39 -23.14
C ALA A 150 -20.97 11.90 -23.16
N LEU A 151 -19.72 12.30 -23.41
CA LEU A 151 -19.33 13.70 -23.63
C LEU A 151 -19.91 14.25 -24.94
N ALA A 152 -19.90 13.45 -26.01
CA ALA A 152 -20.48 13.83 -27.30
C ALA A 152 -22.02 13.97 -27.24
N GLU A 153 -22.71 13.07 -26.54
CA GLU A 153 -24.17 13.12 -26.35
C GLU A 153 -24.59 14.32 -25.49
N LYS A 154 -23.86 14.64 -24.42
CA LYS A 154 -24.11 15.86 -23.63
C LYS A 154 -23.85 17.15 -24.43
N ALA A 155 -22.91 17.12 -25.38
CA ALA A 155 -22.66 18.23 -26.28
C ALA A 155 -23.75 18.35 -27.37
N ALA A 156 -24.37 17.24 -27.78
CA ALA A 156 -25.49 17.21 -28.72
C ALA A 156 -26.80 17.69 -28.06
N ALA A 157 -27.09 17.25 -26.83
CA ALA A 157 -28.29 17.67 -26.09
C ALA A 157 -28.34 19.18 -25.81
N LYS A 158 -27.18 19.85 -25.68
CA LYS A 158 -27.10 21.33 -25.58
C LYS A 158 -27.43 22.07 -26.89
N LYS A 159 -27.50 21.39 -28.03
CA LYS A 159 -27.82 21.99 -29.34
C LYS A 159 -29.29 21.84 -29.75
N GLU A 160 -30.09 21.05 -29.02
CA GLU A 160 -31.49 20.72 -29.38
C GLU A 160 -32.57 21.38 -28.49
N GLU A 161 -32.24 22.38 -27.67
CA GLU A 161 -33.30 23.20 -27.06
C GLU A 161 -34.05 24.02 -28.15
N PRO A 162 -35.39 23.98 -28.19
CA PRO A 162 -36.16 24.67 -29.21
C PRO A 162 -36.05 26.19 -29.04
N LYS A 163 -35.74 26.89 -30.14
CA LYS A 163 -35.82 28.36 -30.26
C LYS A 163 -37.22 28.82 -29.83
N LYS A 164 -37.34 29.41 -28.64
CA LYS A 164 -38.51 30.23 -28.28
C LYS A 164 -38.42 31.57 -29.01
N GLU A 165 -39.57 32.01 -29.50
CA GLU A 165 -39.82 33.23 -30.29
C GLU A 165 -39.30 34.51 -29.62
N GLU A 166 -38.86 35.45 -30.45
CA GLU A 166 -38.35 36.77 -30.07
C GLU A 166 -39.46 37.71 -29.58
N GLU A 167 -39.27 38.34 -28.42
CA GLU A 167 -39.64 39.75 -28.12
C GLU A 167 -38.95 40.22 -26.81
N PRO A 168 -38.80 41.54 -26.54
CA PRO A 168 -37.54 42.25 -26.72
C PRO A 168 -36.63 42.37 -25.48
N LYS A 169 -35.33 42.50 -25.79
CA LYS A 169 -34.16 42.86 -24.96
C LYS A 169 -34.44 43.40 -23.54
N LYS A 170 -34.02 42.63 -22.53
CA LYS A 170 -33.42 43.17 -21.30
C LYS A 170 -32.15 42.40 -20.96
N GLU A 171 -31.06 43.18 -20.99
CA GLU A 171 -29.75 43.01 -20.37
C GLU A 171 -28.97 41.72 -20.66
N GLU A 172 -27.91 41.90 -21.47
CA GLU A 172 -26.79 40.98 -21.60
C GLU A 172 -26.27 40.58 -20.22
N GLU A 173 -26.49 39.33 -19.82
CA GLU A 173 -25.64 38.70 -18.83
C GLU A 173 -24.28 38.46 -19.50
N ALA A 174 -23.31 39.29 -19.11
CA ALA A 174 -21.99 39.35 -19.69
C ALA A 174 -21.33 37.95 -19.78
N ALA A 175 -20.95 37.56 -21.00
CA ALA A 175 -20.07 36.43 -21.23
C ALA A 175 -18.78 36.64 -20.41
N LYS A 176 -18.50 35.73 -19.47
CA LYS A 176 -17.26 35.75 -18.68
C LYS A 176 -16.05 35.82 -19.62
N PRO A 177 -15.09 36.73 -19.39
CA PRO A 177 -13.94 36.91 -20.26
C PRO A 177 -13.10 35.62 -20.29
N THR A 178 -12.76 35.15 -21.48
CA THR A 178 -11.86 34.01 -21.67
C THR A 178 -10.43 34.41 -21.31
N VAL A 179 -10.10 34.33 -20.01
CA VAL A 179 -8.74 34.52 -19.53
C VAL A 179 -7.85 33.41 -20.11
N ALA A 180 -6.76 33.81 -20.77
CA ALA A 180 -5.79 32.87 -21.33
C ALA A 180 -5.01 32.20 -20.19
N ILE A 181 -5.37 30.96 -19.85
CA ILE A 181 -4.71 30.18 -18.82
C ILE A 181 -3.36 29.69 -19.32
N SER A 182 -2.27 30.15 -18.71
CA SER A 182 -0.92 29.71 -19.10
C SER A 182 -0.61 28.31 -18.55
N ALA A 183 0.18 27.53 -19.31
CA ALA A 183 0.67 26.23 -18.84
C ALA A 183 1.48 26.34 -17.54
N LYS A 184 2.15 27.50 -17.31
CA LYS A 184 2.87 27.79 -16.08
C LYS A 184 1.95 27.87 -14.88
N GLN A 185 0.81 28.55 -14.98
CA GLN A 185 -0.18 28.63 -13.90
C GLN A 185 -0.79 27.26 -13.60
N VAL A 186 -1.10 26.47 -14.63
CA VAL A 186 -1.62 25.09 -14.45
C VAL A 186 -0.59 24.22 -13.72
N LYS A 187 0.70 24.35 -14.07
CA LYS A 187 1.77 23.65 -13.36
C LYS A 187 1.87 24.12 -11.91
N GLU A 188 1.86 25.42 -11.67
CA GLU A 188 2.01 25.98 -10.32
C GLU A 188 0.87 25.55 -9.37
N ILE A 189 -0.39 25.60 -9.81
CA ILE A 189 -1.51 25.12 -9.00
C ILE A 189 -1.44 23.61 -8.78
N ARG A 190 -1.00 22.84 -9.78
CA ARG A 190 -0.80 21.38 -9.65
C ARG A 190 0.28 21.06 -8.62
N ASP A 191 1.40 21.76 -8.67
CA ASP A 191 2.51 21.57 -7.73
C ASP A 191 2.08 21.90 -6.28
N LYS A 192 1.20 22.90 -6.10
CA LYS A 192 0.63 23.28 -4.80
C LYS A 192 -0.48 22.35 -4.27
N THR A 193 -1.28 21.76 -5.16
CA THR A 193 -2.51 21.04 -4.76
C THR A 193 -2.45 19.53 -4.97
N GLY A 194 -1.52 19.04 -5.79
CA GLY A 194 -1.48 17.65 -6.23
C GLY A 194 -2.62 17.24 -7.17
N ALA A 195 -3.53 18.16 -7.53
CA ALA A 195 -4.70 17.84 -8.35
C ALA A 195 -4.33 17.47 -9.80
N GLY A 196 -5.21 16.71 -10.45
CA GLY A 196 -5.04 16.33 -11.86
C GLY A 196 -4.92 17.54 -12.79
N MET A 197 -4.12 17.43 -13.85
CA MET A 197 -3.81 18.52 -14.79
C MET A 197 -5.07 19.19 -15.36
N MET A 198 -6.08 18.39 -15.72
CA MET A 198 -7.35 18.88 -16.27
C MET A 198 -8.21 19.59 -15.22
N ASP A 199 -8.21 19.11 -13.98
CA ASP A 199 -8.91 19.78 -12.88
C ASP A 199 -8.25 21.12 -12.56
N CYS A 200 -6.92 21.18 -12.54
CA CYS A 200 -6.14 22.41 -12.36
C CYS A 200 -6.49 23.45 -13.43
N LYS A 201 -6.47 23.05 -14.70
CA LYS A 201 -6.83 23.92 -15.82
C LYS A 201 -8.28 24.39 -15.73
N LYS A 202 -9.21 23.52 -15.35
CA LYS A 202 -10.62 23.88 -15.17
C LYS A 202 -10.80 24.87 -14.02
N ALA A 203 -10.18 24.63 -12.88
CA ALA A 203 -10.28 25.51 -11.71
C ALA A 203 -9.79 26.92 -12.03
N LEU A 204 -8.64 27.04 -12.70
CA LEU A 204 -8.13 28.33 -13.17
C LEU A 204 -9.11 29.01 -14.14
N GLY A 205 -9.82 28.25 -14.98
CA GLY A 205 -10.83 28.82 -15.89
C GLY A 205 -12.06 29.36 -15.18
N GLU A 206 -12.57 28.63 -14.18
CA GLU A 206 -13.73 29.06 -13.38
C GLU A 206 -13.41 30.26 -12.48
N CYS A 207 -12.15 30.38 -12.06
CA CYS A 207 -11.63 31.44 -11.18
C CYS A 207 -10.89 32.55 -11.95
N ASN A 208 -11.09 32.68 -13.26
CA ASN A 208 -10.50 33.74 -14.08
C ASN A 208 -8.96 33.88 -13.96
N GLY A 209 -8.26 32.76 -13.77
CA GLY A 209 -6.81 32.70 -13.60
C GLY A 209 -6.30 33.05 -12.21
N ASP A 210 -7.18 33.35 -11.24
CA ASP A 210 -6.83 33.54 -9.84
C ASP A 210 -6.42 32.21 -9.20
N LEU A 211 -5.20 32.17 -8.70
CA LEU A 211 -4.59 30.94 -8.20
C LEU A 211 -5.13 30.56 -6.82
N GLU A 212 -5.37 31.53 -5.94
CA GLU A 212 -5.88 31.27 -4.57
C GLU A 212 -7.33 30.83 -4.63
N GLU A 213 -8.16 31.51 -5.43
CA GLU A 213 -9.55 31.10 -5.62
C GLU A 213 -9.65 29.72 -6.29
N ALA A 214 -8.77 29.42 -7.25
CA ALA A 214 -8.74 28.12 -7.90
C ALA A 214 -8.36 26.98 -6.94
N ILE A 215 -7.45 27.22 -5.98
CA ILE A 215 -7.12 26.25 -4.91
C ILE A 215 -8.36 25.98 -4.05
N VAL A 216 -9.04 27.03 -3.60
CA VAL A 216 -10.27 26.91 -2.79
C VAL A 216 -11.36 26.17 -3.57
N TRP A 217 -11.50 26.46 -4.86
CA TRP A 217 -12.45 25.80 -5.75
C TRP A 217 -12.15 24.31 -5.90
N LEU A 218 -10.87 23.95 -6.14
CA LEU A 218 -10.43 22.55 -6.22
C LEU A 218 -10.75 21.79 -4.95
N ARG A 219 -10.47 22.38 -3.78
CA ARG A 219 -10.75 21.77 -2.49
C ARG A 219 -12.25 21.51 -2.31
N LYS A 220 -13.10 22.50 -2.56
CA LYS A 220 -14.57 22.38 -2.45
C LYS A 220 -15.12 21.32 -3.39
N LYS A 221 -14.70 21.34 -4.66
CA LYS A 221 -15.12 20.35 -5.66
C LYS A 221 -14.62 18.94 -5.29
N GLY A 222 -13.37 18.82 -4.84
CA GLY A 222 -12.75 17.58 -4.42
C GLY A 222 -13.58 16.90 -3.33
N MET A 223 -13.88 17.62 -2.25
CA MET A 223 -14.70 17.13 -1.14
C MET A 223 -16.09 16.67 -1.61
N ALA A 224 -16.77 17.46 -2.46
CA ALA A 224 -18.09 17.10 -2.98
C ALA A 224 -18.10 15.85 -3.89
N SER A 225 -16.92 15.42 -4.38
CA SER A 225 -16.77 14.26 -5.25
C SER A 225 -16.09 13.07 -4.57
N ALA A 226 -15.62 13.21 -3.32
CA ALA A 226 -14.82 12.21 -2.62
C ALA A 226 -15.62 10.92 -2.37
N ASP A 227 -16.83 11.03 -1.83
CA ASP A 227 -17.69 9.87 -1.53
C ASP A 227 -18.01 9.06 -2.79
N LYS A 228 -18.15 9.72 -3.94
CA LYS A 228 -18.41 9.05 -5.24
C LYS A 228 -17.20 8.28 -5.76
N LYS A 229 -16.00 8.61 -5.29
CA LYS A 229 -14.76 7.93 -5.66
C LYS A 229 -14.39 6.80 -4.71
N ALA A 230 -14.96 6.78 -3.50
CA ALA A 230 -14.65 5.80 -2.46
C ALA A 230 -14.93 4.34 -2.88
N SER A 231 -15.87 4.12 -3.81
CA SER A 231 -16.19 2.78 -4.32
C SER A 231 -15.30 2.31 -5.47
N ARG A 232 -14.36 3.14 -5.93
CA ARG A 232 -13.46 2.79 -7.04
C ARG A 232 -12.33 1.91 -6.56
N ILE A 233 -11.84 1.06 -7.46
CA ILE A 233 -10.66 0.26 -7.21
C ILE A 233 -9.44 1.19 -7.17
N ALA A 234 -8.66 1.10 -6.09
CA ALA A 234 -7.41 1.82 -5.91
C ALA A 234 -6.28 0.80 -5.70
N ALA A 235 -5.68 0.33 -6.79
CA ALA A 235 -4.60 -0.68 -6.74
C ALA A 235 -3.19 -0.06 -6.66
N GLU A 236 -3.10 1.26 -6.79
CA GLU A 236 -1.85 2.02 -6.60
C GLU A 236 -1.84 2.66 -5.21
N GLY A 237 -0.74 3.30 -4.82
CA GLY A 237 -0.60 3.87 -3.48
C GLY A 237 0.81 3.76 -2.91
N ALA A 238 0.91 3.85 -1.59
CA ALA A 238 2.16 3.72 -0.86
C ALA A 238 1.95 3.03 0.49
N VAL A 239 2.94 2.23 0.85
CA VAL A 239 3.14 1.73 2.21
C VAL A 239 4.11 2.68 2.92
N ALA A 240 3.74 3.14 4.12
CA ALA A 240 4.60 3.94 4.97
C ALA A 240 4.76 3.28 6.35
N GLN A 241 5.90 3.56 6.97
CA GLN A 241 6.19 3.16 8.33
C GLN A 241 6.40 4.40 9.20
N TYR A 242 6.03 4.29 10.47
CA TYR A 242 6.39 5.24 11.51
C TYR A 242 6.89 4.49 12.74
N ILE A 243 8.16 4.69 13.11
CA ILE A 243 8.72 4.23 14.39
C ILE A 243 8.83 5.43 15.34
N HIS A 244 8.14 5.34 16.47
CA HIS A 244 8.20 6.39 17.50
C HIS A 244 9.57 6.41 18.19
N ALA A 245 9.91 7.56 18.79
CA ALA A 245 11.14 7.73 19.55
C ALA A 245 11.33 6.61 20.59
N GLY A 246 12.53 6.02 20.61
CA GLY A 246 12.85 4.88 21.49
C GLY A 246 12.49 3.50 20.94
N SER A 247 11.97 3.40 19.72
CA SER A 247 11.72 2.13 19.00
C SER A 247 10.78 1.15 19.72
N ARG A 248 9.86 1.67 20.52
CA ARG A 248 8.88 0.87 21.30
C ARG A 248 7.48 0.82 20.69
N LEU A 249 7.23 1.68 19.70
CA LEU A 249 5.98 1.75 18.97
C LEU A 249 6.32 1.87 17.50
N GLY A 250 5.76 0.98 16.69
CA GLY A 250 5.91 0.98 15.24
C GLY A 250 4.55 0.83 14.56
N VAL A 251 4.33 1.59 13.51
CA VAL A 251 3.12 1.58 12.70
C VAL A 251 3.50 1.31 11.26
N LEU A 252 2.80 0.39 10.59
CA LEU A 252 2.87 0.16 9.14
C LEU A 252 1.47 0.42 8.58
N VAL A 253 1.37 1.29 7.57
CA VAL A 253 0.09 1.61 6.91
C VAL A 253 0.26 1.50 5.41
N GLU A 254 -0.74 0.92 4.76
CA GLU A 254 -0.95 1.01 3.33
C GLU A 254 -2.02 2.05 3.06
N VAL A 255 -1.75 3.01 2.18
CA VAL A 255 -2.74 3.97 1.70
C VAL A 255 -2.80 3.87 0.20
N ASN A 256 -3.98 3.52 -0.31
CA ASN A 256 -4.22 3.33 -1.73
C ASN A 256 -4.70 4.61 -2.43
N CYS A 257 -4.44 4.68 -3.73
CA CYS A 257 -4.93 5.71 -4.62
C CYS A 257 -5.16 5.13 -6.03
N GLU A 258 -5.89 5.86 -6.89
CA GLU A 258 -6.25 5.38 -8.22
C GLU A 258 -5.05 5.24 -9.17
N THR A 259 -4.01 6.07 -9.03
CA THR A 259 -2.93 6.15 -10.03
C THR A 259 -1.54 6.27 -9.42
N ASP A 260 -0.55 5.71 -10.09
CA ASP A 260 0.86 5.76 -9.69
C ASP A 260 1.44 7.19 -9.69
N PHE A 261 0.91 8.06 -10.56
CA PHE A 261 1.26 9.48 -10.60
C PHE A 261 0.95 10.19 -9.28
N VAL A 262 -0.18 9.86 -8.64
CA VAL A 262 -0.54 10.40 -7.33
C VAL A 262 0.37 9.80 -6.26
N ALA A 263 0.55 8.48 -6.25
CA ALA A 263 1.39 7.76 -5.28
C ALA A 263 2.84 8.28 -5.22
N ARG A 264 3.39 8.72 -6.36
CA ARG A 264 4.76 9.26 -6.45
C ARG A 264 4.88 10.74 -6.05
N GLY A 265 3.77 11.46 -5.91
CA GLY A 265 3.75 12.88 -5.56
C GLY A 265 4.07 13.12 -4.08
N ASP A 266 4.74 14.23 -3.78
CA ASP A 266 5.19 14.52 -2.41
C ASP A 266 4.04 14.81 -1.46
N VAL A 267 2.97 15.47 -1.93
CA VAL A 267 1.74 15.69 -1.16
C VAL A 267 1.11 14.37 -0.70
N PHE A 268 1.12 13.34 -1.56
CA PHE A 268 0.59 12.03 -1.18
C PHE A 268 1.50 11.34 -0.16
N LYS A 269 2.83 11.37 -0.37
CA LYS A 269 3.79 10.77 0.57
C LYS A 269 3.71 11.40 1.97
N GLU A 270 3.56 12.72 2.03
CA GLU A 270 3.38 13.46 3.28
C GLU A 270 2.09 13.02 3.98
N LEU A 271 0.96 12.95 3.24
CA LEU A 271 -0.30 12.42 3.77
C LEU A 271 -0.17 11.00 4.33
N VAL A 272 0.48 10.07 3.63
CA VAL A 272 0.66 8.69 4.11
C VAL A 272 1.52 8.67 5.38
N ALA A 273 2.56 9.49 5.46
CA ALA A 273 3.40 9.61 6.64
C ALA A 273 2.63 10.20 7.84
N ASP A 274 1.81 11.23 7.61
CA ASP A 274 0.96 11.84 8.62
C ASP A 274 -0.09 10.86 9.14
N ILE A 275 -0.70 10.05 8.27
CA ILE A 275 -1.62 8.98 8.67
C ILE A 275 -0.91 7.97 9.58
N ALA A 276 0.30 7.53 9.23
CA ALA A 276 1.07 6.62 10.07
C ALA A 276 1.34 7.21 11.47
N MET A 277 1.67 8.49 11.53
CA MET A 277 1.88 9.21 12.78
C MET A 277 0.58 9.36 13.58
N GLN A 278 -0.54 9.65 12.91
CA GLN A 278 -1.86 9.77 13.53
C GLN A 278 -2.30 8.46 14.17
N VAL A 279 -2.07 7.32 13.50
CA VAL A 279 -2.35 5.98 14.07
C VAL A 279 -1.50 5.76 15.32
N ALA A 280 -0.22 6.11 15.29
CA ALA A 280 0.64 6.01 16.48
C ALA A 280 0.18 6.92 17.64
N ALA A 281 -0.44 8.06 17.34
CA ALA A 281 -0.96 9.00 18.33
C ALA A 281 -2.33 8.58 18.91
N CYS A 282 -3.00 7.61 18.32
CA CYS A 282 -4.33 7.13 18.72
C CYS A 282 -4.29 5.65 19.12
N PRO A 283 -3.90 5.33 20.38
CA PRO A 283 -3.66 3.95 20.81
C PRO A 283 -4.91 3.06 20.85
N ASP A 284 -6.10 3.66 20.85
CA ASP A 284 -7.39 2.94 20.94
C ASP A 284 -7.96 2.56 19.54
N ILE A 285 -7.26 2.89 18.44
CA ILE A 285 -7.72 2.52 17.08
C ILE A 285 -7.43 1.04 16.83
N GLU A 286 -8.50 0.29 16.54
CA GLU A 286 -8.43 -1.13 16.18
C GLU A 286 -8.75 -1.41 14.70
N TYR A 287 -9.54 -0.53 14.06
CA TYR A 287 -10.05 -0.72 12.70
C TYR A 287 -9.82 0.51 11.84
N VAL A 288 -9.63 0.30 10.53
CA VAL A 288 -9.48 1.39 9.53
C VAL A 288 -10.84 2.05 9.23
N SER A 289 -11.92 1.28 9.29
CA SER A 289 -13.31 1.71 9.06
C SER A 289 -14.24 0.92 9.98
N PRO A 290 -15.38 1.49 10.45
CA PRO A 290 -16.39 0.74 11.21
C PRO A 290 -17.24 -0.21 10.37
N ASP A 291 -17.16 -0.11 9.04
CA ASP A 291 -17.95 -0.88 8.07
C ASP A 291 -17.28 -2.21 7.66
#